data_AF-L7WDZ8-F1
#
_entry.id   AF-L7WDZ8-F1
#
_cell.length_a   1.000
_cell.length_b   1.000
_cell.length_c   1.000
_cell.angle_alpha   90.00
_cell.angle_beta   90.00
_cell.angle_gamma   90.00
#
_symmetry.space_group_name_H-M   'P 1'
#
loop_
_entity.id
_entity.type
_entity.pdbx_description
1 polymer ?
#
loop_
_entity_poly.entity_id
_entity_poly.type
_entity_poly.pdbx_seq_one_letter_code
_entity_poly.pdbx_strand_id
1 'polypeptide(L)'
;MDYRILVWLEDIERSIDEIFEFLPEERDFFQYQKDLKTKKAIERNIEIIGEAVNRISKRSNSNITISNAYKIVSTRNRLAHEYDQISDEIIWSIIIRELPSLKEEIIKLKR
;
A
#
# COMPACT_ATOMS: atom_id res chain seq x y z
N MET A 1 18.55 -4.58 -12.36
CA MET A 1 17.60 -3.54 -11.89
C MET A 1 18.35 -2.56 -11.00
N ASP A 2 18.02 -1.27 -11.01
CA ASP A 2 18.61 -0.28 -10.09
C ASP A 2 18.39 -0.72 -8.64
N TYR A 3 19.45 -0.75 -7.82
CA TYR A 3 19.37 -1.16 -6.42
C TYR A 3 18.30 -0.40 -5.63
N ARG A 4 18.10 0.90 -5.91
CA ARG A 4 17.10 1.71 -5.19
C ARG A 4 15.67 1.27 -5.54
N ILE A 5 15.44 0.86 -6.77
CA ILE A 5 14.15 0.33 -7.20
C ILE A 5 13.87 -0.99 -6.48
N LEU A 6 14.86 -1.86 -6.38
CA LEU A 6 14.70 -3.12 -5.63
C LEU A 6 14.32 -2.86 -4.18
N VAL A 7 14.98 -1.90 -3.51
CA VAL A 7 14.63 -1.48 -2.15
C VAL A 7 13.17 -1.01 -2.06
N TRP A 8 12.70 -0.19 -3.01
CA TRP A 8 11.31 0.28 -2.98
C TRP A 8 10.29 -0.81 -3.30
N LEU A 9 10.62 -1.76 -4.17
CA LEU A 9 9.79 -2.94 -4.40
C LEU A 9 9.71 -3.82 -3.14
N GLU A 10 10.83 -4.00 -2.43
CA GLU A 10 10.88 -4.67 -1.13
C GLU A 10 10.01 -3.96 -0.08
N ASP A 11 10.10 -2.62 0.01
CA ASP A 11 9.28 -1.80 0.92
C ASP A 11 7.79 -2.02 0.66
N ILE A 12 7.36 -2.07 -0.62
CA ILE A 12 5.96 -2.30 -0.99
C ILE A 12 5.52 -3.71 -0.56
N GLU A 13 6.28 -4.75 -0.95
CA GLU A 13 5.94 -6.13 -0.63
C GLU A 13 5.82 -6.33 0.89
N ARG A 14 6.82 -5.88 1.64
CA ARG A 14 6.85 -5.97 3.10
C ARG A 14 5.68 -5.22 3.74
N SER A 15 5.36 -4.01 3.27
CA SER A 15 4.26 -3.23 3.83
C SER A 15 2.90 -3.91 3.61
N ILE A 16 2.73 -4.59 2.47
CA ILE A 16 1.53 -5.38 2.19
C ILE A 16 1.44 -6.57 3.15
N ASP A 17 2.57 -7.25 3.41
CA ASP A 17 2.61 -8.39 4.33
C ASP A 17 2.28 -7.98 5.77
N GLU A 18 2.89 -6.89 6.24
CA GLU A 18 2.60 -6.33 7.55
C GLU A 18 1.11 -5.94 7.69
N ILE A 19 0.50 -5.35 6.65
CA ILE A 19 -0.95 -5.09 6.63
C ILE A 19 -1.75 -6.37 6.85
N PHE A 20 -1.43 -7.44 6.12
CA PHE A 20 -2.17 -8.70 6.25
C PHE A 20 -1.93 -9.42 7.58
N GLU A 21 -0.78 -9.20 8.22
CA GLU A 21 -0.44 -9.71 9.55
C GLU A 21 -1.19 -8.95 10.66
N PHE A 22 -1.41 -7.65 10.52
CA PHE A 22 -2.12 -6.84 11.52
C PHE A 22 -3.63 -7.01 11.49
N LEU A 23 -4.18 -7.45 10.36
CA LEU A 23 -5.60 -7.71 10.25
C LEU A 23 -6.04 -8.84 11.19
N PRO A 24 -7.28 -8.77 11.73
CA PRO A 24 -7.83 -9.85 12.55
C PRO A 24 -7.83 -11.19 11.79
N GLU A 25 -7.75 -12.27 12.57
CA GLU A 25 -7.67 -13.66 12.08
C GLU A 25 -8.83 -13.97 11.13
N GLU A 26 -10.05 -13.60 11.55
CA GLU A 26 -11.17 -13.47 10.65
C GLU A 26 -11.15 -12.08 10.00
N ARG A 27 -11.25 -12.02 8.66
CA ARG A 27 -11.31 -10.76 7.91
C ARG A 27 -12.67 -10.06 8.12
N ASP A 28 -12.86 -9.54 9.33
CA ASP A 28 -14.06 -8.85 9.77
C ASP A 28 -13.84 -7.33 9.79
N PHE A 29 -14.67 -6.63 9.03
CA PHE A 29 -14.61 -5.17 8.92
C PHE A 29 -14.94 -4.45 10.24
N PHE A 30 -15.93 -4.93 11.00
CA PHE A 30 -16.37 -4.27 12.23
C PHE A 30 -15.37 -4.44 13.37
N GLN A 31 -14.63 -5.55 13.40
CA GLN A 31 -13.51 -5.75 14.31
C GLN A 31 -12.36 -4.80 13.96
N TYR A 32 -11.97 -4.75 12.68
CA TYR A 32 -10.99 -3.79 12.18
C TYR A 32 -11.36 -2.34 12.53
N GLN A 33 -12.62 -1.95 12.31
CA GLN A 33 -13.13 -0.60 12.53
C GLN A 33 -12.93 -0.12 13.97
N LYS A 34 -13.02 -1.03 14.94
CA LYS A 34 -12.91 -0.75 16.38
C LYS A 34 -11.48 -0.76 16.91
N ASP A 35 -10.54 -1.34 16.18
CA ASP A 35 -9.14 -1.45 16.60
C ASP A 35 -8.28 -0.29 16.07
N LEU A 36 -8.24 0.80 16.83
CA LEU A 36 -7.45 1.99 16.49
C LEU A 36 -5.97 1.69 16.21
N LYS A 37 -5.37 0.74 16.93
CA LYS A 37 -3.95 0.41 16.75
C LYS A 37 -3.72 -0.23 15.39
N THR A 38 -4.56 -1.19 15.03
CA THR A 38 -4.52 -1.87 13.73
C THR A 38 -4.78 -0.88 12.59
N LYS A 39 -5.77 0.00 12.73
CA LYS A 39 -6.01 1.07 11.74
C LYS A 39 -4.78 1.95 11.51
N LYS A 40 -4.16 2.44 12.59
CA LYS A 40 -2.96 3.28 12.50
C LYS A 40 -1.77 2.55 11.88
N ALA A 41 -1.59 1.28 12.19
CA ALA A 41 -0.52 0.46 11.60
C ALA A 41 -0.74 0.23 10.09
N ILE A 42 -1.97 0.01 9.68
CA ILE A 42 -2.35 -0.18 8.27
C ILE A 42 -2.23 1.12 7.48
N GLU A 43 -2.77 2.24 7.99
CA GLU A 43 -2.65 3.57 7.37
C GLU A 43 -1.18 3.89 7.08
N ARG A 44 -0.29 3.65 8.06
CA ARG A 44 1.14 3.88 7.91
C ARG A 44 1.77 3.05 6.80
N ASN A 45 1.38 1.78 6.68
CA ASN A 45 1.90 0.92 5.62
C ASN A 45 1.39 1.34 4.23
N ILE A 46 0.14 1.81 4.12
CA ILE A 46 -0.37 2.36 2.86
C ILE A 46 0.41 3.62 2.45
N GLU A 47 0.79 4.47 3.41
CA GLU A 47 1.66 5.62 3.12
C GLU A 47 3.02 5.20 2.57
N ILE A 48 3.66 4.18 3.16
CA ILE A 48 4.95 3.66 2.71
C ILE A 48 4.83 3.12 1.28
N ILE A 49 3.80 2.32 1.00
CA ILE A 49 3.50 1.79 -0.34
C ILE A 49 3.38 2.94 -1.34
N GLY A 50 2.58 3.97 -1.03
CA GLY A 50 2.37 5.10 -1.94
C GLY A 50 3.62 5.97 -2.16
N GLU A 51 4.46 6.14 -1.15
CA GLU A 51 5.75 6.83 -1.30
C GLU A 51 6.73 6.03 -2.17
N ALA A 52 6.82 4.71 -1.96
CA ALA A 52 7.67 3.83 -2.76
C ALA A 52 7.23 3.82 -4.24
N VAL A 53 5.92 3.68 -4.51
CA VAL A 53 5.37 3.76 -5.88
C VAL A 53 5.69 5.10 -6.53
N ASN A 54 5.48 6.22 -5.81
CA ASN A 54 5.80 7.57 -6.32
C ASN A 54 7.29 7.71 -6.70
N ARG A 55 8.19 7.14 -5.89
CA ARG A 55 9.64 7.16 -6.16
C ARG A 55 10.02 6.34 -7.38
N ILE A 56 9.40 5.17 -7.55
CA ILE A 56 9.59 4.33 -8.74
C ILE A 56 9.10 5.09 -9.99
N SER A 57 7.87 5.62 -9.98
CA SER A 57 7.29 6.33 -11.12
C SER A 57 8.07 7.58 -11.55
N LYS A 58 8.72 8.28 -10.62
CA LYS A 58 9.52 9.48 -10.92
C LYS A 58 10.93 9.17 -11.41
N ARG A 59 11.37 7.90 -11.35
CA ARG A 59 12.75 7.54 -11.69
C ARG A 59 12.89 7.40 -13.20
N SER A 60 13.54 8.39 -13.81
CA SER A 60 13.65 8.60 -15.26
C SER A 60 14.28 7.44 -16.06
N ASN A 61 14.93 6.49 -15.41
CA ASN A 61 15.62 5.35 -16.05
C ASN A 61 14.96 3.98 -15.76
N SER A 62 13.73 3.96 -15.22
CA SER A 62 13.03 2.70 -14.99
C SER A 62 12.03 2.43 -16.12
N ASN A 63 12.15 1.26 -16.76
CA ASN A 63 11.11 0.72 -17.64
C ASN A 63 10.01 0.01 -16.82
N ILE A 64 9.89 0.34 -15.54
CA ILE A 64 8.96 -0.31 -14.62
C ILE A 64 7.69 0.53 -14.57
N THR A 65 6.60 -0.11 -14.93
CA THR A 65 5.26 0.44 -14.79
C THR A 65 4.54 -0.37 -13.73
N ILE A 66 4.00 0.31 -12.73
CA ILE A 66 3.12 -0.26 -11.72
C ILE A 66 1.69 0.11 -12.10
N SER A 67 0.82 -0.88 -12.14
CA SER A 67 -0.58 -0.71 -12.48
C SER A 67 -1.27 0.18 -11.44
N ASN A 68 -2.13 1.09 -11.91
CA ASN A 68 -2.84 2.05 -11.05
C ASN A 68 -1.94 2.92 -10.14
N ALA A 69 -0.66 3.12 -10.49
CA ALA A 69 0.28 3.92 -9.69
C ALA A 69 -0.28 5.29 -9.31
N TYR A 70 -0.96 5.98 -10.22
CA TYR A 70 -1.62 7.26 -9.94
C TYR A 70 -2.64 7.15 -8.79
N LYS A 71 -3.48 6.11 -8.78
CA LYS A 71 -4.48 5.88 -7.73
C LYS A 71 -3.81 5.60 -6.39
N ILE A 72 -2.74 4.79 -6.38
CA ILE A 72 -1.98 4.46 -5.16
C ILE A 72 -1.35 5.73 -4.57
N VAL A 73 -0.69 6.55 -5.39
CA VAL A 73 -0.08 7.82 -4.95
C VAL A 73 -1.15 8.81 -4.47
N SER A 74 -2.27 8.89 -5.16
CA SER A 74 -3.44 9.69 -4.76
C SER A 74 -3.97 9.28 -3.38
N THR A 75 -4.18 7.99 -3.14
CA THR A 75 -4.61 7.46 -1.84
C THR A 75 -3.65 7.87 -0.72
N ARG A 76 -2.34 7.78 -0.95
CA ARG A 76 -1.34 8.24 0.03
C ARG A 76 -1.48 9.73 0.31
N ASN A 77 -1.62 10.56 -0.72
CA ASN A 77 -1.74 12.01 -0.53
C ASN A 77 -2.98 12.36 0.30
N ARG A 78 -4.10 11.66 0.07
CA ARG A 78 -5.31 11.80 0.88
C ARG A 78 -5.10 11.34 2.32
N LEU A 79 -4.41 10.22 2.56
CA LEU A 79 -4.05 9.79 3.92
C LEU A 79 -3.14 10.79 4.64
N ALA A 80 -2.22 11.44 3.93
CA ALA A 80 -1.28 12.37 4.54
C ALA A 80 -1.89 13.76 4.81
N HIS A 81 -2.84 14.22 3.98
CA HIS A 81 -3.33 15.61 3.99
C HIS A 81 -4.83 15.77 4.27
N GLU A 82 -5.63 14.72 4.05
CA GLU A 82 -7.10 14.69 4.17
C GLU A 82 -7.55 13.47 5.00
N TYR A 83 -6.76 13.11 6.02
CA TYR A 83 -7.00 11.91 6.84
C TYR A 83 -8.36 11.94 7.57
N ASP A 84 -8.93 13.12 7.76
CA ASP A 84 -10.26 13.36 8.32
C ASP A 84 -11.40 12.95 7.37
N GLN A 85 -11.10 12.76 6.07
CA GLN A 85 -12.08 12.43 5.03
C GLN A 85 -11.98 10.99 4.52
N ILE A 86 -10.98 10.22 4.97
CA ILE A 86 -10.86 8.81 4.59
C ILE A 86 -11.67 7.97 5.55
N SER A 87 -12.70 7.32 5.02
CA SER A 87 -13.52 6.41 5.79
C SER A 87 -12.87 5.03 5.90
N ASP A 88 -13.16 4.32 6.99
CA ASP A 88 -12.64 2.97 7.25
C ASP A 88 -13.01 2.00 6.10
N GLU A 89 -14.17 2.20 5.45
CA GLU A 89 -14.63 1.42 4.31
C GLU A 89 -13.73 1.57 3.08
N ILE A 90 -13.17 2.76 2.84
CA ILE A 90 -12.25 3.00 1.72
C ILE A 90 -10.96 2.22 1.95
N ILE A 91 -10.40 2.31 3.15
CA ILE A 91 -9.18 1.58 3.52
C ILE A 91 -9.42 0.08 3.45
N TRP A 92 -10.55 -0.40 3.98
CA TRP A 92 -10.94 -1.80 3.87
C TRP A 92 -11.03 -2.28 2.42
N SER A 93 -11.65 -1.49 1.53
CA SER A 93 -11.73 -1.80 0.11
C SER A 93 -10.35 -1.92 -0.54
N ILE A 94 -9.42 -1.02 -0.20
CA ILE A 94 -8.02 -1.08 -0.67
C ILE A 94 -7.36 -2.37 -0.22
N ILE A 95 -7.45 -2.70 1.07
CA ILE A 95 -6.85 -3.91 1.66
C ILE A 95 -7.34 -5.16 0.94
N ILE A 96 -8.66 -5.30 0.74
CA ILE A 96 -9.25 -6.54 0.25
C ILE A 96 -9.14 -6.67 -1.27
N ARG A 97 -9.21 -5.56 -2.02
CA ARG A 97 -9.31 -5.60 -3.49
C ARG A 97 -8.04 -5.23 -4.22
N GLU A 98 -7.30 -4.24 -3.72
CA GLU A 98 -6.21 -3.62 -4.48
C GLU A 98 -4.85 -4.20 -4.07
N LEU A 99 -4.60 -4.37 -2.76
CA LEU A 99 -3.31 -4.86 -2.26
C LEU A 99 -2.93 -6.27 -2.75
N PRO A 100 -3.84 -7.26 -2.85
CA PRO A 100 -3.48 -8.57 -3.37
C PRO A 100 -2.93 -8.50 -4.81
N SER A 101 -3.61 -7.74 -5.67
CA SER A 101 -3.19 -7.53 -7.07
C SER A 101 -1.85 -6.82 -7.16
N LEU A 102 -1.67 -5.75 -6.36
CA LEU A 102 -0.40 -5.03 -6.29
C LEU A 102 0.73 -5.96 -5.84
N LYS A 103 0.52 -6.79 -4.82
CA LYS A 103 1.54 -7.73 -4.33
C LYS A 103 2.01 -8.69 -5.43
N GLU A 104 1.08 -9.27 -6.19
CA GLU A 104 1.44 -10.14 -7.30
C GLU A 104 2.26 -9.42 -8.38
N GLU A 105 1.92 -8.17 -8.67
CA GLU A 105 2.65 -7.34 -9.62
C GLU A 105 4.08 -7.06 -9.13
N ILE A 106 4.24 -6.66 -7.85
CA ILE A 106 5.56 -6.40 -7.26
C ILE A 106 6.45 -7.65 -7.28
N ILE A 107 5.90 -8.82 -6.91
CA ILE A 107 6.63 -10.09 -6.96
C ILE A 107 7.10 -10.41 -8.38
N LYS A 108 6.28 -10.14 -9.40
CA LYS A 108 6.66 -10.34 -10.81
C LYS A 108 7.77 -9.37 -11.25
N LEU A 109 7.71 -8.12 -10.80
CA LEU A 109 8.72 -7.10 -11.12
C LEU A 109 10.08 -7.37 -10.45
N LYS A 110 10.12 -8.11 -9.33
CA LYS A 110 11.37 -8.48 -8.65
C LYS A 110 12.12 -9.65 -9.31
N ARG A 111 11.45 -10.43 -10.17
CA ARG A 111 12.04 -11.57 -10.89
C ARG A 111 12.82 -11.12 -12.12
#